data_AF-A0A7Y2ERA1-F1
#
_entry.id   AF-A0A7Y2ERA1-F1
#
_cell.length_a   1.000
_cell.length_b   1.000
_cell.length_c   1.000
_cell.angle_alpha   90.00
_cell.angle_beta   90.00
_cell.angle_gamma   90.00
#
_symmetry.space_group_name_H-M   'P 1'
#
loop_
_entity.id
_entity.type
_entity.pdbx_description
1 polymer ?
#
loop_
_entity_poly.entity_id
_entity_poly.type
_entity_poly.pdbx_seq_one_letter_code
_entity_poly.pdbx_strand_id
1 'polypeptide(L)'
;MSNKLFLTFGVILALSVVGCETALTEEPAATVPQIEALDDFGAFGKGHRSTSTVYRVSDLSPVGHSSLVRGPNSVSMTLRTSDIPKGSAVTIWWAIFNNPENCAAARCINTDIFNPAVRADVTYATGRVVGHNSIRFGAQRYTGDFSGSIIPLVNHFT
;
A
#
# COMPACT_ATOMS: atom_id res chain seq x y z
N MET A 1 15.23 -25.06 2.13
CA MET A 1 14.57 -24.61 0.88
C MET A 1 14.22 -23.14 1.05
N SER A 2 14.78 -22.27 0.22
CA SER A 2 14.65 -20.81 0.33
C SER A 2 13.37 -20.36 -0.36
N ASN A 3 12.34 -20.02 0.40
CA ASN A 3 11.09 -19.44 -0.11
C ASN A 3 11.38 -18.03 -0.64
N LYS A 4 11.53 -17.90 -1.96
CA LYS A 4 11.68 -16.60 -2.63
C LYS A 4 10.29 -16.00 -2.80
N LEU A 5 9.92 -15.09 -1.90
CA LEU A 5 8.70 -14.28 -1.98
C LEU A 5 8.80 -13.34 -3.20
N PHE A 6 8.22 -13.74 -4.32
CA PHE A 6 8.09 -12.89 -5.51
C PHE A 6 6.80 -12.07 -5.42
N LEU A 7 6.81 -10.98 -4.65
CA LEU A 7 5.73 -9.99 -4.70
C LEU A 7 5.98 -8.98 -5.82
N THR A 8 5.14 -9.03 -6.86
CA THR A 8 4.98 -7.91 -7.80
C THR A 8 3.93 -6.97 -7.23
N PHE A 9 4.31 -5.73 -6.96
CA PHE A 9 3.40 -4.71 -6.43
C PHE A 9 2.78 -3.92 -7.57
N GLY A 10 1.46 -4.01 -7.71
CA GLY A 10 0.66 -2.97 -8.35
C GLY A 10 0.21 -2.00 -7.26
N VAL A 11 0.63 -0.74 -7.33
CA VAL A 11 0.01 0.32 -6.53
C VAL A 11 -1.35 0.60 -7.17
N ILE A 12 -2.42 0.04 -6.60
CA ILE A 12 -3.78 0.39 -7.00
C ILE A 12 -4.09 1.75 -6.35
N LEU A 13 -3.97 2.81 -7.14
CA LEU A 13 -4.46 4.13 -6.76
C LEU A 13 -5.97 4.15 -6.97
N ALA A 14 -6.74 3.79 -5.94
CA ALA A 14 -8.18 4.04 -5.94
C ALA A 14 -8.41 5.54 -5.70
N LEU A 15 -8.61 6.32 -6.77
CA LEU A 15 -9.20 7.65 -6.66
C LEU A 15 -10.71 7.46 -6.49
N SER A 16 -11.20 7.36 -5.26
CA SER A 16 -12.62 7.56 -4.98
C SER A 16 -12.84 9.03 -4.64
N VAL A 17 -13.29 9.81 -5.63
CA VAL A 17 -13.89 11.12 -5.34
C VAL A 17 -15.33 10.86 -4.89
N VAL A 18 -15.54 10.78 -3.58
CA VAL A 18 -16.89 10.85 -3.01
C VAL A 18 -17.03 12.22 -2.38
N GLY A 19 -17.64 13.14 -3.13
CA GLY A 19 -18.24 14.34 -2.57
C GLY A 19 -19.62 13.98 -2.05
N CYS A 20 -19.77 13.91 -0.72
CA CYS A 20 -21.06 14.12 -0.07
C CYS A 20 -20.81 14.58 1.37
N GLU A 21 -21.08 15.86 1.61
CA GLU A 21 -21.17 16.44 2.95
C GLU A 21 -22.35 15.82 3.69
N THR A 22 -22.10 14.87 4.58
CA THR A 22 -22.98 14.62 5.72
C THR A 22 -22.13 14.14 6.89
N ALA A 23 -22.15 14.95 7.95
CA ALA A 23 -21.47 14.70 9.21
C ALA A 23 -21.83 13.32 9.78
N LEU A 24 -20.84 12.47 9.96
CA LEU A 24 -20.90 11.33 10.87
C LEU A 24 -19.87 11.59 11.97
N THR A 25 -20.37 11.58 13.19
CA THR A 25 -19.67 11.75 14.47
C THR A 25 -18.38 10.93 14.54
N GLU A 26 -17.27 11.59 14.90
CA GLU A 26 -15.99 10.95 15.21
C GLU A 26 -16.18 9.85 16.27
N GLU A 27 -15.99 8.59 15.86
CA GLU A 27 -15.50 7.56 16.78
C GLU A 27 -14.09 8.00 17.22
N PRO A 28 -13.76 8.01 18.52
CA PRO A 28 -12.49 8.54 18.99
C PRO A 28 -11.36 7.79 18.27
N ALA A 29 -10.63 8.54 17.44
CA ALA A 29 -9.47 8.05 16.73
C ALA A 29 -8.55 7.37 17.74
N ALA A 30 -8.39 6.06 17.61
CA ALA A 30 -7.27 5.38 18.24
C ALA A 30 -6.03 6.20 17.88
N THR A 31 -5.31 6.69 18.89
CA THR A 31 -4.11 7.51 18.73
C THR A 31 -3.05 6.66 18.03
N VAL A 32 -3.11 6.60 16.70
CA VAL A 32 -2.00 6.16 15.88
C VAL A 32 -0.97 7.26 16.03
N PRO A 33 0.26 6.98 16.49
CA PRO A 33 1.27 8.02 16.68
C PRO A 33 1.59 8.67 15.33
N GLN A 34 0.93 9.80 15.07
CA GLN A 34 1.19 10.69 13.97
C GLN A 34 2.22 11.70 14.48
N ILE A 35 3.38 11.77 13.80
CA ILE A 35 4.36 12.88 13.73
C ILE A 35 5.83 12.51 14.04
N GLU A 36 6.17 11.37 14.66
CA GLU A 36 7.60 11.01 14.88
C GLU A 36 8.23 10.05 13.84
N ALA A 37 7.45 9.48 12.92
CA ALA A 37 7.98 8.52 11.93
C ALA A 37 8.58 9.15 10.65
N LEU A 38 8.64 10.50 10.56
CA LEU A 38 9.08 11.19 9.34
C LEU A 38 10.59 11.45 9.25
N ASP A 39 11.33 11.35 10.35
CA ASP A 39 12.79 11.57 10.38
C ASP A 39 13.60 10.28 10.54
N ASP A 40 12.97 9.15 10.85
CA ASP A 40 13.64 7.84 10.99
C ASP A 40 13.48 6.91 9.77
N PHE A 41 13.44 7.50 8.56
CA PHE A 41 13.43 6.71 7.32
C PHE A 41 14.79 6.02 7.01
N GLY A 42 15.78 6.22 7.87
CA GLY A 42 17.13 5.66 7.76
C GLY A 42 17.32 4.27 8.37
N ALA A 43 16.39 3.79 9.22
CA ALA A 43 16.59 2.59 10.03
C ALA A 43 15.72 1.37 9.66
N PHE A 44 15.22 1.26 8.42
CA PHE A 44 14.66 -0.01 7.96
C PHE A 44 15.82 -0.99 7.72
N GLY A 45 15.98 -1.96 8.63
CA GLY A 45 17.08 -2.92 8.70
C GLY A 45 17.31 -3.78 7.43
N LYS A 46 18.24 -4.75 7.52
CA LYS A 46 18.76 -5.64 6.44
C LYS A 46 17.67 -6.33 5.58
N GLY A 47 16.99 -5.57 4.74
CA GLY A 47 15.91 -6.03 3.86
C GLY A 47 16.22 -5.78 2.40
N HIS A 48 15.61 -6.57 1.51
CA HIS A 48 15.72 -6.34 0.08
C HIS A 48 14.96 -5.07 -0.29
N ARG A 49 15.68 -4.07 -0.80
CA ARG A 49 15.11 -2.80 -1.24
C ARG A 49 14.86 -2.83 -2.74
N SER A 50 13.65 -2.41 -3.13
CA SER A 50 13.31 -2.11 -4.52
C SER A 50 12.84 -0.65 -4.60
N THR A 51 13.05 -0.01 -5.73
CA THR A 51 12.56 1.34 -6.02
C THR A 51 11.88 1.36 -7.39
N SER A 52 10.98 2.32 -7.61
CA SER A 52 10.34 2.53 -8.91
C SER A 52 10.00 3.99 -9.12
N THR A 53 10.00 4.44 -10.37
CA THR A 53 9.48 5.75 -10.76
C THR A 53 7.95 5.72 -10.69
N VAL A 54 7.37 6.80 -10.16
CA VAL A 54 5.92 6.97 -10.12
C VAL A 54 5.51 7.80 -11.32
N TYR A 55 4.49 7.34 -12.03
CA TYR A 55 4.01 7.96 -13.25
C TYR A 55 2.58 8.46 -13.09
N ARG A 56 2.27 9.59 -13.71
CA ARG A 56 0.88 10.05 -13.84
C ARG A 56 0.17 9.20 -14.88
N VAL A 57 -1.04 8.74 -14.55
CA VAL A 57 -1.80 7.81 -15.42
C VAL A 57 -2.20 8.46 -16.75
N SER A 58 -2.48 9.76 -16.77
CA SER A 58 -3.02 10.45 -17.96
C SER A 58 -2.01 10.62 -19.09
N ASP A 59 -0.72 10.78 -18.78
CA ASP A 59 0.32 11.14 -19.75
C ASP A 59 1.63 10.36 -19.58
N LEU A 60 1.70 9.46 -18.58
CA LEU A 60 2.89 8.69 -18.22
C LEU A 60 4.12 9.55 -17.91
N SER A 61 3.92 10.83 -17.56
CA SER A 61 5.00 11.68 -17.09
C SER A 61 5.46 11.23 -15.68
N PRO A 62 6.77 11.26 -15.40
CA PRO A 62 7.29 10.92 -14.08
C PRO A 62 6.92 12.02 -13.08
N VAL A 63 6.30 11.64 -11.96
CA VAL A 63 5.79 12.54 -10.91
C VAL A 63 6.30 12.18 -9.52
N GLY A 64 7.28 11.28 -9.42
CA GLY A 64 7.81 10.87 -8.13
C GLY A 64 8.55 9.54 -8.13
N HIS A 65 8.72 8.99 -6.93
CA HIS A 65 9.41 7.73 -6.71
C HIS A 65 8.78 6.94 -5.55
N SER A 66 8.90 5.62 -5.61
CA SER A 66 8.53 4.71 -4.54
C SER A 66 9.74 3.88 -4.10
N SER A 67 9.75 3.49 -2.83
CA SER A 67 10.68 2.49 -2.29
C SER A 67 9.90 1.48 -1.49
N LEU A 68 10.33 0.23 -1.58
CA LEU A 68 9.79 -0.87 -0.82
C LEU A 68 10.95 -1.66 -0.21
N VAL A 69 10.88 -1.90 1.10
CA VAL A 69 11.85 -2.71 1.83
C VAL A 69 11.15 -3.95 2.34
N ARG A 70 11.68 -5.12 1.98
CA ARG A 70 11.19 -6.42 2.45
C ARG A 70 12.18 -7.00 3.44
N GLY A 71 11.79 -7.09 4.70
CA GLY A 71 12.52 -7.81 5.75
C GLY A 71 11.97 -9.22 5.95
N PRO A 72 12.53 -10.00 6.89
CA PRO A 72 12.07 -11.36 7.18
C PRO A 72 10.60 -11.42 7.66
N ASN A 73 10.17 -10.44 8.45
CA ASN A 73 8.85 -10.43 9.10
C ASN A 73 8.06 -9.15 8.82
N SER A 74 8.51 -8.32 7.89
CA SER A 74 7.85 -7.06 7.58
C SER A 74 8.11 -6.59 6.17
N VAL A 75 7.19 -5.77 5.68
CA VAL A 75 7.36 -4.96 4.48
C VAL A 75 7.08 -3.51 4.82
N SER A 76 7.90 -2.59 4.33
CA SER A 76 7.64 -1.16 4.44
C SER A 76 7.72 -0.49 3.08
N MET A 77 6.87 0.52 2.87
CA MET A 77 6.90 1.35 1.67
C MET A 77 7.07 2.82 2.02
N THR A 78 7.69 3.53 1.09
CA THR A 78 7.59 4.97 0.99
C THR A 78 7.17 5.34 -0.44
N LEU A 79 6.28 6.31 -0.56
CA LEU A 79 5.88 6.89 -1.84
C LEU A 79 6.02 8.40 -1.73
N ARG A 80 6.80 9.00 -2.64
CA ARG A 80 6.86 10.45 -2.80
C ARG A 80 6.33 10.79 -4.17
N THR A 81 5.35 11.68 -4.24
CA THR A 81 4.75 12.08 -5.51
C THR A 81 4.32 13.55 -5.47
N SER A 82 4.06 14.12 -6.64
CA SER A 82 3.57 15.48 -6.83
C SER A 82 2.38 15.53 -7.78
N ASP A 83 1.86 16.74 -7.96
CA ASP A 83 0.83 17.07 -8.96
C ASP A 83 -0.50 16.36 -8.71
N ILE A 84 -0.81 16.13 -7.43
CA ILE A 84 -2.14 15.74 -6.97
C ILE A 84 -2.88 17.03 -6.58
N PRO A 85 -4.12 17.26 -7.07
CA PRO A 85 -4.88 18.46 -6.73
C PRO A 85 -5.04 18.63 -5.22
N LYS A 86 -4.83 19.85 -4.72
CA LYS A 86 -5.06 20.21 -3.31
C LYS A 86 -6.51 19.90 -2.93
N GLY A 87 -6.71 19.34 -1.74
CA GLY A 87 -8.02 18.91 -1.24
C GLY A 87 -8.38 17.47 -1.60
N SER A 88 -7.62 16.81 -2.48
CA SER A 88 -7.87 15.38 -2.78
C SER A 88 -7.58 14.51 -1.55
N ALA A 89 -8.51 13.63 -1.20
CA ALA A 89 -8.25 12.54 -0.28
C ALA A 89 -7.61 11.38 -1.05
N VAL A 90 -6.42 10.95 -0.62
CA VAL A 90 -5.67 9.87 -1.28
C VAL A 90 -5.42 8.76 -0.28
N THR A 91 -5.78 7.54 -0.65
CA THR A 91 -5.50 6.32 0.11
C THR A 91 -4.57 5.39 -0.67
N ILE A 92 -3.69 4.73 0.06
CA ILE A 92 -2.83 3.67 -0.44
C ILE A 92 -3.28 2.36 0.21
N TRP A 93 -3.39 1.33 -0.62
CA TRP A 93 -3.77 -0.01 -0.23
C TRP A 93 -2.65 -0.98 -0.58
N TRP A 94 -2.42 -1.96 0.29
CA TRP A 94 -1.63 -3.13 -0.03
C TRP A 94 -2.49 -4.11 -0.81
N ALA A 95 -1.95 -4.66 -1.89
CA ALA A 95 -2.43 -5.91 -2.48
C ALA A 95 -1.33 -6.95 -2.22
N ILE A 96 -1.62 -7.95 -1.39
CA ILE A 96 -0.68 -8.98 -0.96
C ILE A 96 -1.12 -10.30 -1.58
N PHE A 97 -0.25 -10.92 -2.35
CA PHE A 97 -0.46 -12.26 -2.91
C PHE A 97 0.42 -13.24 -2.14
N ASN A 98 -0.19 -14.06 -1.28
CA ASN A 98 0.56 -14.98 -0.41
C ASN A 98 1.10 -16.20 -1.17
N ASN A 99 0.41 -16.61 -2.26
CA ASN A 99 0.81 -17.71 -3.14
C ASN A 99 0.99 -17.19 -4.58
N PRO A 100 1.99 -16.33 -4.86
CA PRO A 100 2.15 -15.67 -6.16
C PRO A 100 2.49 -16.64 -7.31
N GLU A 101 2.93 -17.85 -7.01
CA GLU A 101 3.16 -18.92 -7.99
C GLU A 101 1.87 -19.40 -8.68
N ASN A 102 0.70 -19.14 -8.08
CA ASN A 102 -0.61 -19.51 -8.63
C ASN A 102 -1.25 -18.38 -9.46
N CYS A 103 -0.53 -17.28 -9.70
CA CYS A 103 -1.01 -16.18 -10.53
C CYS A 103 -1.11 -16.61 -12.00
N ALA A 104 -2.08 -16.06 -12.73
CA ALA A 104 -2.36 -16.46 -14.11
C ALA A 104 -1.22 -16.15 -15.09
N ALA A 105 -0.31 -15.25 -14.70
CA ALA A 105 0.87 -14.86 -15.45
C ALA A 105 2.14 -14.94 -14.60
N ALA A 106 3.30 -14.68 -15.20
CA ALA A 106 4.60 -14.65 -14.51
C ALA A 106 4.67 -13.66 -13.33
N ARG A 107 3.71 -12.72 -13.26
CA ARG A 107 3.52 -11.79 -12.16
C ARG A 107 2.03 -11.65 -11.90
N CYS A 108 1.65 -11.53 -10.64
CA CYS A 108 0.27 -11.25 -10.25
C CYS A 108 -0.15 -9.87 -10.76
N ILE A 109 -1.36 -9.81 -11.30
CA ILE A 109 -2.04 -8.61 -11.76
C ILE A 109 -3.32 -8.41 -10.95
N ASN A 110 -3.99 -7.26 -11.12
CA ASN A 110 -5.15 -6.91 -10.30
C ASN A 110 -6.29 -7.95 -10.36
N THR A 111 -6.43 -8.69 -11.46
CA THR A 111 -7.45 -9.75 -11.58
C THR A 111 -7.15 -10.97 -10.72
N ASP A 112 -5.89 -11.21 -10.35
CA ASP A 112 -5.52 -12.31 -9.48
C ASP A 112 -6.03 -12.11 -8.04
N ILE A 113 -6.47 -10.91 -7.65
CA ILE A 113 -7.06 -10.67 -6.31
C ILE A 113 -8.29 -11.55 -6.07
N PHE A 114 -9.00 -11.92 -7.13
CA PHE A 114 -10.19 -12.78 -7.06
C PHE A 114 -9.88 -14.27 -7.24
N ASN A 115 -8.61 -14.65 -7.44
CA ASN A 115 -8.20 -16.04 -7.55
C ASN A 115 -7.98 -16.61 -6.14
N PRO A 116 -8.81 -17.57 -5.66
CA PRO A 116 -8.63 -18.12 -4.32
C PRO A 116 -7.29 -18.86 -4.15
N ALA A 117 -6.69 -19.36 -5.23
CA ALA A 117 -5.42 -20.08 -5.19
C ALA A 117 -4.22 -19.19 -4.83
N VAL A 118 -4.29 -17.88 -5.11
CA VAL A 118 -3.19 -16.94 -4.78
C VAL A 118 -3.25 -16.42 -3.36
N ARG A 119 -4.36 -16.71 -2.64
CA ARG A 119 -4.61 -16.24 -1.27
C ARG A 119 -4.33 -14.74 -1.12
N ALA A 120 -4.99 -13.96 -1.97
CA ALA A 120 -4.83 -12.52 -1.97
C ALA A 120 -5.44 -11.89 -0.70
N ASP A 121 -4.85 -10.79 -0.27
CA ASP A 121 -5.39 -9.89 0.74
C ASP A 121 -5.25 -8.45 0.28
N VAL A 122 -6.23 -7.61 0.62
CA VAL A 122 -6.23 -6.19 0.33
C VAL A 122 -6.44 -5.45 1.64
N THR A 123 -5.43 -4.68 2.06
CA THR A 123 -5.43 -4.00 3.36
C THR A 123 -5.10 -2.53 3.22
N TYR A 124 -5.72 -1.69 4.05
CA TYR A 124 -5.37 -0.27 4.10
C TYR A 124 -3.92 -0.09 4.55
N ALA A 125 -3.15 0.75 3.84
CA ALA A 125 -1.77 1.04 4.19
C ALA A 125 -1.64 2.39 4.90
N THR A 126 -2.08 3.45 4.23
CA THR A 126 -1.96 4.83 4.69
C THR A 126 -2.77 5.75 3.79
N GLY A 127 -2.98 6.99 4.19
CA GLY A 127 -3.81 7.95 3.45
C GLY A 127 -3.78 9.31 4.10
N ARG A 128 -4.07 10.34 3.31
CA ARG A 128 -4.19 11.73 3.77
C ARG A 128 -4.85 12.62 2.73
N VAL A 129 -5.33 13.78 3.18
CA VAL A 129 -5.77 14.87 2.31
C VAL A 129 -4.55 15.67 1.84
N VAL A 130 -4.51 15.99 0.55
CA VAL A 130 -3.40 16.73 -0.07
C VAL A 130 -3.47 18.22 0.29
N GLY A 131 -2.51 18.70 1.07
CA GLY A 131 -2.40 20.12 1.44
C GLY A 131 -1.46 20.94 0.54
N HIS A 132 -0.46 20.29 -0.06
CA HIS A 132 0.61 20.90 -0.86
C HIS A 132 0.88 20.09 -2.13
N ASN A 133 1.58 20.68 -3.10
CA ASN A 133 1.84 20.03 -4.40
C ASN A 133 2.72 18.77 -4.32
N SER A 134 3.53 18.60 -3.27
CA SER A 134 4.28 17.36 -3.03
C SER A 134 3.75 16.67 -1.77
N ILE A 135 3.62 15.36 -1.85
CA ILE A 135 3.12 14.52 -0.79
C ILE A 135 4.02 13.30 -0.59
N ARG A 136 4.12 12.87 0.67
CA ARG A 136 4.82 11.67 1.06
C ARG A 136 3.85 10.76 1.81
N PHE A 137 3.95 9.47 1.52
CA PHE A 137 3.29 8.40 2.22
C PHE A 137 4.32 7.41 2.73
N GLY A 138 4.02 6.80 3.87
CA GLY A 138 4.78 5.72 4.46
C GLY A 138 3.83 4.74 5.12
N ALA A 139 4.14 3.45 4.99
CA ALA A 139 3.41 2.39 5.64
C ALA A 139 4.33 1.22 5.93
N GLN A 140 4.03 0.46 6.98
CA GLN A 140 4.69 -0.79 7.31
C GLN A 140 3.63 -1.84 7.64
N ARG A 141 3.93 -3.09 7.28
CA ARG A 141 3.10 -4.24 7.59
C ARG A 141 3.96 -5.38 8.09
N TYR A 142 3.50 -6.05 9.14
CA TYR A 142 4.14 -7.23 9.69
C TYR A 142 3.44 -8.50 9.20
N THR A 143 4.18 -9.61 9.13
CA THR A 143 3.60 -10.92 8.84
C THR A 143 2.54 -11.27 9.89
N GLY A 144 1.38 -11.77 9.44
CA GLY A 144 0.28 -12.18 10.32
C GLY A 144 -0.59 -11.04 10.84
N ASP A 145 -0.29 -9.80 10.50
CA ASP A 145 -1.20 -8.68 10.74
C ASP A 145 -2.27 -8.67 9.64
N PHE A 146 -3.55 -8.76 10.04
CA PHE A 146 -4.73 -8.75 9.17
C PHE A 146 -5.63 -7.52 9.41
N SER A 147 -5.20 -6.59 10.27
CA SER A 147 -5.95 -5.36 10.54
C SER A 147 -6.18 -4.55 9.25
N GLY A 148 -7.38 -3.99 9.08
CA GLY A 148 -7.73 -3.20 7.90
C GLY A 148 -7.88 -4.00 6.59
N SER A 149 -7.98 -5.33 6.66
CA SER A 149 -8.33 -6.15 5.51
C SER A 149 -9.79 -5.93 5.10
N ILE A 150 -10.01 -5.85 3.79
CA ILE A 150 -11.35 -5.78 3.19
C ILE A 150 -11.76 -7.08 2.50
N ILE A 151 -10.91 -8.11 2.54
CA ILE A 151 -11.26 -9.45 2.06
C ILE A 151 -11.78 -10.26 3.27
N PRO A 152 -12.98 -10.87 3.18
CA PRO A 152 -13.56 -11.56 4.32
C PRO A 152 -12.68 -12.73 4.82
N LEU A 153 -12.65 -12.90 6.15
CA LEU A 153 -11.72 -13.80 6.87
C LEU A 153 -11.80 -15.28 6.47
N VAL A 154 -12.81 -15.69 5.69
CA VAL A 154 -12.90 -17.03 5.08
C VAL A 154 -11.75 -17.36 4.11
N ASN A 155 -10.87 -16.41 3.79
CA ASN A 155 -9.64 -16.63 3.03
C ASN A 155 -8.35 -16.58 3.88
N HIS A 156 -8.45 -16.35 5.20
CA HIS A 156 -7.32 -16.45 6.14
C HIS A 156 -7.32 -17.83 6.82
N PHE A 157 -6.98 -18.88 6.07
CA PHE A 157 -6.65 -20.16 6.70
C PHE A 157 -5.20 -20.14 7.19
N THR A 158 -5.02 -20.51 8.45
CA THR A 158 -3.76 -20.71 9.18
C THR A 158 -2.58 -21.17 8.32
#